data_AF-A0AAU2UY20-F1
#
_entry.id   AF-A0AAU2UY20-F1
#
_cell.length_a   1.000
_cell.length_b   1.000
_cell.length_c   1.000
_cell.angle_alpha   90.00
_cell.angle_beta   90.00
_cell.angle_gamma   90.00
#
_symmetry.space_group_name_H-M   'P 1'
#
loop_
_entity.id
_entity.type
_entity.pdbx_description
1 polymer ?
#
loop_
_entity_poly.entity_id
_entity_poly.type
_entity_poly.pdbx_seq_one_letter_code
_entity_poly.pdbx_strand_id
1 'polypeptide(L)'
;MAARIPGVELVPQSTDADGRQGIAIAFTQGSSRHEWVFDKDTYTYLGQREVLVKEEDGLKPGTVVGQTTVVERAVTDAKKELPDGKRL
;
A
#
# COMPACT_ATOMS: atom_id res chain seq x y z
N MET A 1 -4.24 -17.80 1.96
CA MET A 1 -3.60 -16.71 2.72
C MET A 1 -2.35 -16.29 1.97
N ALA A 2 -2.14 -14.98 1.77
CA ALA A 2 -1.04 -14.44 0.97
C ALA A 2 0.35 -14.82 1.49
N ALA A 3 0.53 -14.98 2.81
CA ALA A 3 1.78 -15.44 3.45
C ALA A 3 2.23 -16.86 3.10
N ARG A 4 1.48 -17.59 2.25
CA ARG A 4 1.90 -18.90 1.72
C ARG A 4 2.77 -18.79 0.48
N ILE A 5 2.86 -17.60 -0.11
CA ILE A 5 3.74 -17.33 -1.25
C ILE A 5 5.16 -17.14 -0.68
N PRO A 6 6.15 -17.94 -1.11
CA PRO A 6 7.53 -17.78 -0.65
C PRO A 6 8.03 -16.35 -0.87
N GLY A 7 8.63 -15.75 0.17
CA GLY A 7 9.09 -14.35 0.15
C GLY A 7 8.02 -13.31 0.47
N VAL A 8 6.79 -13.74 0.78
CA VAL A 8 5.71 -12.87 1.27
C VAL A 8 5.49 -13.07 2.76
N GLU A 9 5.54 -11.98 3.51
CA GLU A 9 5.32 -11.93 4.96
C GLU A 9 4.03 -11.18 5.28
N LEU A 10 3.31 -11.65 6.31
CA LEU A 10 2.23 -10.86 6.91
C LEU A 10 2.81 -10.08 8.09
N VAL A 11 2.73 -8.76 8.02
CA VAL A 11 3.08 -7.85 9.10
C VAL A 11 1.80 -7.53 9.89
N PRO A 12 1.65 -8.01 11.13
CA PRO A 12 0.39 -7.91 11.88
C PRO A 12 0.00 -6.49 12.28
N GLN A 13 0.99 -5.59 12.33
CA GLN A 13 0.80 -4.18 12.65
C GLN A 13 1.57 -3.34 11.65
N SER A 14 0.85 -2.61 10.82
CA SER A 14 1.40 -1.65 9.87
C SER A 14 0.61 -0.36 9.95
N THR A 15 1.23 0.72 9.52
CA THR A 15 0.59 2.02 9.42
C THR A 15 0.71 2.49 7.97
N ASP A 16 -0.39 2.93 7.38
CA ASP A 16 -0.30 3.59 6.08
C ASP A 16 0.32 4.98 6.22
N ALA A 17 0.50 5.66 5.09
CA ALA A 17 1.12 6.98 5.06
C ALA A 17 0.28 8.10 5.70
N ASP A 18 -0.98 7.85 6.03
CA ASP A 18 -1.90 8.77 6.71
C ASP A 18 -2.05 8.44 8.21
N GLY A 19 -1.25 7.51 8.73
CA GLY A 19 -1.27 7.14 10.14
C GLY A 19 -2.33 6.10 10.52
N ARG A 20 -3.08 5.56 9.55
CA ARG A 20 -4.13 4.56 9.82
C ARG A 20 -3.50 3.21 10.08
N GLN A 21 -3.89 2.57 11.19
CA GLN A 21 -3.42 1.22 11.52
C GLN A 21 -4.09 0.18 10.62
N GLY A 22 -3.30 -0.80 10.20
CA GLY A 22 -3.72 -1.91 9.37
C GLY A 22 -2.81 -3.12 9.52
N ILE A 23 -3.08 -4.13 8.70
CA ILE A 23 -2.17 -5.25 8.46
C ILE A 23 -1.43 -5.00 7.14
N ALA A 24 -0.18 -5.45 7.03
CA ALA A 24 0.52 -5.37 5.75
C ALA A 24 0.93 -6.73 5.20
N ILE A 25 0.88 -6.84 3.88
CA ILE A 25 1.54 -7.89 3.12
C ILE A 25 2.87 -7.29 2.65
N ALA A 26 3.98 -7.88 3.07
CA ALA A 26 5.31 -7.41 2.72
C ALA A 26 6.04 -8.43 1.84
N PHE A 27 6.74 -7.95 0.84
CA PHE A 27 7.58 -8.80 -0.02
C PHE A 27 8.72 -7.99 -0.63
N THR A 28 9.81 -8.65 -0.99
CA THR A 28 10.96 -8.01 -1.61
C THR A 28 10.99 -8.30 -3.11
N GLN A 29 11.12 -7.25 -3.92
CA GLN A 29 11.34 -7.34 -5.36
C GLN A 29 12.49 -6.39 -5.73
N GLY A 30 13.52 -6.91 -6.41
CA GLY A 30 14.67 -6.11 -6.82
C GLY A 30 15.48 -5.58 -5.63
N SER A 31 15.50 -4.25 -5.47
CA SER A 31 16.17 -3.50 -4.41
C SER A 31 15.26 -3.08 -3.26
N SER A 32 13.97 -3.33 -3.39
CA SER A 32 12.95 -2.76 -2.53
C SER A 32 12.14 -3.82 -1.80
N ARG A 33 11.78 -3.52 -0.56
CA ARG A 33 10.67 -4.14 0.16
C ARG A 33 9.41 -3.33 -0.13
N HIS A 34 8.40 -4.01 -0.65
CA HIS A 34 7.05 -3.49 -0.81
C HIS A 34 6.22 -3.89 0.42
N GLU A 35 5.42 -2.95 0.91
CA GLU A 35 4.46 -3.15 1.99
C GLU A 35 3.10 -2.67 1.51
N TRP A 36 2.16 -3.60 1.33
CA TRP A 36 0.78 -3.29 0.98
C TRP A 36 -0.07 -3.30 2.23
N VAL A 37 -0.67 -2.16 2.57
CA VAL A 37 -1.41 -1.96 3.82
C VAL A 37 -2.89 -2.11 3.58
N PHE A 38 -3.54 -2.90 4.44
CA PHE A 38 -4.96 -3.17 4.42
C PHE A 38 -5.58 -2.88 5.79
N ASP A 39 -6.82 -2.42 5.78
CA ASP A 39 -7.62 -2.34 6.98
C ASP A 39 -7.79 -3.73 7.60
N LYS A 40 -7.61 -3.85 8.92
CA LYS A 40 -7.53 -5.15 9.60
C LYS A 40 -8.86 -5.90 9.66
N ASP A 41 -9.97 -5.17 9.62
CA ASP A 41 -11.32 -5.73 9.84
C ASP A 41 -12.03 -5.98 8.50
N THR A 42 -11.84 -5.08 7.54
CA THR A 42 -12.50 -5.10 6.23
C THR A 42 -11.61 -5.62 5.11
N TYR A 43 -10.29 -5.72 5.35
CA TYR A 43 -9.29 -6.02 4.32
C TYR A 43 -9.27 -5.03 3.15
N THR A 44 -9.80 -3.82 3.37
CA THR A 44 -9.77 -2.75 2.38
C THR A 44 -8.34 -2.28 2.16
N TYR A 45 -7.88 -2.22 0.90
CA TYR A 45 -6.57 -1.64 0.58
C TYR A 45 -6.53 -0.15 0.93
N LEU A 46 -5.56 0.22 1.78
CA LEU A 46 -5.36 1.57 2.31
C LEU A 46 -4.21 2.31 1.61
N GLY A 47 -3.23 1.59 1.08
CA GLY A 47 -2.05 2.18 0.48
C GLY A 47 -0.87 1.22 0.44
N GLN A 48 0.28 1.74 0.02
CA GLN A 48 1.53 0.99 0.05
C GLN A 48 2.72 1.88 0.34
N ARG A 49 3.82 1.22 0.72
CA ARG A 49 5.14 1.83 0.85
C ARG A 49 6.19 0.94 0.20
N GLU A 50 7.19 1.57 -0.39
CA GLU A 50 8.35 0.93 -0.98
C GLU A 50 9.62 1.47 -0.31
N VAL A 51 10.43 0.56 0.23
CA VAL A 51 11.61 0.88 1.04
C VAL A 51 12.81 0.12 0.49
N LEU A 52 13.89 0.83 0.22
CA LEU A 52 15.14 0.19 -0.21
C LEU A 52 15.67 -0.77 0.87
N VAL A 53 16.01 -1.98 0.48
CA VAL A 53 16.70 -2.98 1.31
C VAL A 53 18.17 -3.13 0.93
N LYS A 54 18.58 -2.57 -0.20
CA LYS A 54 19.97 -2.45 -0.65
C LYS A 54 20.22 -1.04 -1.21
N GLU A 55 21.48 -0.64 -1.30
CA GLU A 55 21.83 0.63 -1.94
C GLU A 55 21.46 0.59 -3.43
N GLU A 56 20.85 1.67 -3.92
CA GLU A 56 20.47 1.85 -5.32
C GLU A 56 20.45 3.34 -5.65
N ASP A 57 20.99 3.73 -6.80
CA ASP A 57 21.06 5.13 -7.26
C ASP A 57 21.64 6.12 -6.21
N GLY A 58 22.57 5.64 -5.38
CA GLY A 58 23.19 6.42 -4.29
C GLY A 58 22.31 6.62 -3.05
N LEU A 59 21.12 6.02 -3.01
CA LEU A 59 20.23 6.02 -1.85
C LEU A 59 20.51 4.82 -0.95
N LYS A 60 20.52 5.06 0.35
CA LYS A 60 20.86 4.06 1.36
C LYS A 60 19.67 3.12 1.64
N PRO A 61 19.93 1.87 2.09
CA PRO A 61 18.88 1.02 2.66
C PRO A 61 18.09 1.76 3.75
N GLY A 62 16.78 1.51 3.81
CA GLY A 62 15.83 2.19 4.68
C GLY A 62 15.18 3.43 4.07
N THR A 63 15.66 3.90 2.91
CA THR A 63 15.06 5.04 2.20
C THR A 63 13.71 4.67 1.60
N VAL A 64 12.70 5.53 1.81
CA VAL A 64 11.39 5.39 1.15
C VAL A 64 11.50 5.95 -0.25
N VAL A 65 11.25 5.10 -1.24
CA VAL A 65 11.32 5.46 -2.66
C VAL A 65 9.94 5.51 -3.32
N GLY A 66 8.92 4.96 -2.66
CA GLY A 66 7.54 5.02 -3.13
C GLY A 66 6.54 4.96 -1.98
N GLN A 67 5.44 5.69 -2.11
CA GLN A 67 4.37 5.69 -1.10
C GLN A 67 3.04 6.13 -1.71
N THR A 68 1.94 5.46 -1.38
CA THR A 68 0.58 5.87 -1.78
C THR A 68 -0.41 5.70 -0.63
N THR A 69 -1.47 6.52 -0.68
CA THR A 69 -2.61 6.46 0.24
C THR A 69 -3.90 6.54 -0.56
N VAL A 70 -4.85 5.66 -0.25
CA VAL A 70 -6.23 5.79 -0.70
C VAL A 70 -6.96 6.73 0.24
N VAL A 71 -7.28 7.93 -0.26
CA VAL A 71 -7.97 8.98 0.50
C VAL A 71 -9.49 8.80 0.40
N GLU A 72 -10.00 8.50 -0.79
CA GLU A 72 -11.43 8.27 -1.04
C GLU A 72 -11.60 7.13 -2.05
N ARG A 73 -12.69 6.37 -1.89
CA ARG A 73 -13.14 5.37 -2.86
C ARG A 73 -14.66 5.41 -2.95
N ALA A 74 -15.17 5.45 -4.18
CA ALA A 74 -16.60 5.41 -4.47
C ALA A 74 -16.88 4.59 -5.73
N VAL A 75 -18.15 4.23 -5.91
CA VAL A 75 -18.69 3.63 -7.14
C VAL A 75 -19.63 4.66 -7.78
N THR A 76 -19.58 4.79 -9.10
CA THR A 76 -20.43 5.71 -9.87
C THR A 76 -21.20 4.96 -10.95
N ASP A 77 -22.37 5.48 -11.34
CA ASP A 77 -23.26 4.81 -12.28
C ASP A 77 -22.90 5.12 -13.73
N ALA A 78 -22.30 6.29 -13.99
CA ALA A 78 -21.94 6.72 -15.34
C ALA A 78 -20.48 7.19 -15.49
N LYS A 79 -19.98 7.12 -16.74
CA LYS A 79 -18.71 7.76 -17.10
C LYS A 79 -18.80 9.27 -16.86
N LYS A 80 -17.70 9.84 -16.35
CA LYS A 80 -17.57 11.27 -16.01
C LYS A 80 -18.48 11.72 -14.85
N GLU A 81 -19.08 10.80 -14.12
CA GLU A 81 -19.77 11.12 -12.87
C GLU A 81 -18.76 11.10 -11.71
N LEU A 82 -18.86 12.08 -10.81
CA LEU A 82 -18.12 12.20 -9.57
C LEU A 82 -18.85 11.45 -8.44
N PRO A 83 -18.16 11.10 -7.33
CA PRO A 83 -18.78 10.41 -6.20
C PRO A 83 -20.01 11.11 -5.58
N ASP A 84 -20.11 12.43 -5.73
CA ASP A 84 -21.24 13.25 -5.27
C ASP A 84 -22.35 13.42 -6.33
N GLY A 85 -22.30 12.67 -7.43
CA GLY A 85 -23.29 12.68 -8.52
C GLY A 85 -23.12 13.82 -9.53
N LYS A 86 -22.11 14.68 -9.37
CA LYS A 86 -21.81 15.73 -10.37
C LYS A 86 -21.20 15.13 -11.63
N ARG A 87 -21.35 15.80 -12.77
CA ARG A 87 -20.80 15.35 -14.05
C ARG A 87 -19.71 16.28 -14.57
N LEU A 88 -18.58 15.71 -14.99
CA LEU A 88 -17.44 16.37 -15.66
C LEU A 88 -17.69 16.64 -17.15
#